data_AF-G8R7Y4-F1
#
_entry.id   AF-G8R7Y4-F1
#
_cell.length_a   1.000
_cell.length_b   1.000
_cell.length_c   1.000
_cell.angle_alpha   90.00
_cell.angle_beta   90.00
_cell.angle_gamma   90.00
#
_symmetry.space_group_name_H-M   'P 1'
#
loop_
_entity.id
_entity.type
_entity.pdbx_description
1 polymer ?
#
loop_
_entity_poly.entity_id
_entity_poly.type
_entity_poly.pdbx_seq_one_letter_code
_entity_poly.pdbx_strand_id
1 'polypeptide(L)'
;MKNLSILLISAFVILLSSCTKVVDLKLNEPESKVAVDGLISNRAGESFIKLAYTKGYLSSDEPETIIDAQVSVRDNRGNLILFTASGNDGLYLPPTDFVGEVGKTYTLDVQYEGGSLSAESTMNDTVSGNNVNVIKADVTDPYLDAGYHLLATIKKYQEEDNYYKAEIFINGVKQMTTASDIIAFDDLMFEAGEELEARLYTWAETLEDDEKPQMGDVVTLQLISISEETYKYLIALSETPMQGGLFGKTPANVPSNIEGGLGWFQASSYNISGEVVVQE
;
A
#
# COMPACT_ATOMS: atom_id res chain seq x y z
N MET A 1 24.08 -14.56 65.50
CA MET A 1 22.91 -14.87 64.65
C MET A 1 22.67 -13.83 63.56
N LYS A 2 22.71 -12.51 63.84
CA LYS A 2 22.58 -11.45 62.82
C LYS A 2 23.54 -11.58 61.62
N ASN A 3 24.81 -11.94 61.87
CA ASN A 3 25.82 -12.07 60.81
C ASN A 3 25.61 -13.32 59.92
N LEU A 4 24.95 -14.36 60.45
CA LEU A 4 24.64 -15.58 59.69
C LEU A 4 23.44 -15.36 58.77
N SER A 5 22.45 -14.58 59.23
CA SER A 5 21.30 -14.15 58.42
C SER A 5 21.73 -13.26 57.25
N ILE A 6 22.70 -12.36 57.44
CA ILE A 6 23.24 -11.51 56.36
C ILE A 6 23.99 -12.35 55.32
N LEU A 7 24.75 -13.37 55.75
CA LEU A 7 25.47 -14.27 54.84
C LEU A 7 24.50 -15.13 54.00
N LEU A 8 23.41 -15.60 54.62
CA LEU A 8 22.35 -16.37 53.95
C LEU A 8 21.56 -15.51 52.95
N ILE A 9 21.26 -14.25 53.27
CA ILE A 9 20.59 -13.31 52.36
C ILE A 9 21.51 -12.96 51.18
N SER A 10 22.80 -12.73 51.43
CA SER A 10 23.77 -12.47 50.37
C SER A 10 23.95 -13.67 49.42
N ALA A 11 23.91 -14.90 49.96
CA ALA A 11 23.96 -16.12 49.15
C ALA A 11 22.69 -16.33 48.31
N PHE A 12 21.53 -15.89 48.83
CA PHE A 12 20.25 -15.98 48.11
C PHE A 12 20.13 -14.99 46.94
N VAL A 13 20.71 -13.78 47.07
CA VAL A 13 20.74 -12.78 45.98
C VAL A 13 21.61 -13.24 44.81
N ILE A 14 22.69 -13.98 45.07
CA ILE A 14 23.57 -14.51 44.02
C ILE A 14 22.88 -15.61 43.20
N LEU A 15 21.93 -16.35 43.79
CA LEU A 15 21.14 -17.39 43.11
C LEU A 15 20.06 -16.82 42.17
N LEU A 16 19.70 -15.54 42.29
CA LEU A 16 18.78 -14.86 41.36
C LEU A 16 19.47 -14.39 40.07
N SER A 17 20.80 -14.54 39.97
CA SER A 17 21.59 -14.31 38.74
C SER A 17 21.47 -15.46 37.73
N SER A 18 20.34 -16.19 37.76
CA SER A 18 20.07 -17.30 36.84
C SER A 18 19.91 -16.77 35.43
N CYS A 19 21.02 -16.85 34.68
CA CYS A 19 21.12 -16.99 33.24
C CYS A 19 19.77 -16.87 32.51
N THR A 20 19.50 -15.70 31.94
CA THR A 20 18.54 -15.62 30.83
C THR A 20 19.08 -16.53 29.74
N LYS A 21 18.50 -17.72 29.61
CA LYS A 21 18.80 -18.60 28.49
C LYS A 21 18.34 -17.87 27.24
N VAL A 22 19.28 -17.28 26.50
CA VAL A 22 19.00 -16.70 25.19
C VAL A 22 18.54 -17.88 24.36
N VAL A 23 17.22 -17.96 24.13
CA VAL A 23 16.66 -18.95 23.24
C VAL A 23 16.97 -18.44 21.84
N ASP A 24 18.10 -18.91 21.30
CA ASP A 24 18.48 -18.68 19.92
C ASP A 24 17.55 -19.54 19.05
N LEU A 25 16.36 -19.01 18.81
CA LEU A 25 15.37 -19.61 17.92
C LEU A 25 15.97 -19.57 16.50
N LYS A 26 16.64 -20.64 16.10
CA LYS A 26 16.93 -20.91 14.70
C LYS A 26 15.61 -21.21 13.99
N LEU A 27 14.89 -20.15 13.65
CA LEU A 27 13.81 -20.20 12.68
C LEU A 27 14.46 -20.59 11.35
N ASN A 28 13.89 -21.56 10.65
CA ASN A 28 14.23 -21.78 9.25
C ASN A 28 13.83 -20.51 8.51
N GLU A 29 14.78 -19.61 8.25
CA GLU A 29 14.49 -18.41 7.47
C GLU A 29 14.13 -18.85 6.06
N PRO A 30 13.01 -18.34 5.50
CA PRO A 30 12.68 -18.62 4.12
C PRO A 30 13.83 -18.13 3.23
N GLU A 31 14.13 -18.91 2.19
CA GLU A 31 15.11 -18.52 1.16
C GLU A 31 14.74 -17.14 0.61
N SER A 32 15.74 -16.27 0.44
CA SER A 32 15.52 -14.93 -0.11
C SER A 32 14.94 -15.05 -1.52
N LYS A 33 13.83 -14.34 -1.78
CA LYS A 33 13.16 -14.30 -3.07
C LYS A 33 13.27 -12.92 -3.68
N VAL A 34 13.12 -12.81 -4.99
CA VAL A 34 12.97 -11.51 -5.63
C VAL A 34 11.54 -11.00 -5.39
N ALA A 35 11.44 -9.73 -5.00
CA ALA A 35 10.19 -9.00 -4.88
C ALA A 35 10.10 -7.90 -5.93
N VAL A 36 8.88 -7.71 -6.45
CA VAL A 36 8.53 -6.67 -7.42
C VAL A 36 7.56 -5.69 -6.79
N ASP A 37 7.83 -4.40 -6.96
CA ASP A 37 6.89 -3.29 -6.74
C ASP A 37 6.70 -2.61 -8.09
N GLY A 38 5.59 -2.87 -8.77
CA GLY A 38 5.40 -2.46 -10.15
C GLY A 38 4.09 -1.72 -10.38
N LEU A 39 4.19 -0.56 -11.02
CA LEU A 39 3.06 0.28 -11.40
C LEU A 39 3.15 0.69 -12.87
N ILE A 40 2.08 0.45 -13.61
CA ILE A 40 1.78 1.11 -14.89
C ILE A 40 0.67 2.12 -14.63
N SER A 41 0.93 3.39 -14.88
CA SER A 41 0.01 4.49 -14.62
C SER A 41 -0.41 5.17 -15.92
N ASN A 42 -1.67 5.62 -15.99
CA ASN A 42 -2.15 6.51 -17.05
C ASN A 42 -1.73 7.98 -16.84
N ARG A 43 -0.79 8.24 -15.92
CA ARG A 43 -0.15 9.55 -15.72
C ARG A 43 1.32 9.50 -16.11
N ALA A 44 1.74 10.52 -16.85
CA ALA A 44 3.12 10.64 -17.32
C ALA A 44 4.10 10.70 -16.15
N GLY A 45 5.16 9.89 -16.22
CA GLY A 45 6.23 9.87 -15.21
C GLY A 45 5.90 9.11 -13.92
N GLU A 46 4.72 8.52 -13.79
CA GLU A 46 4.33 7.76 -12.58
C GLU A 46 4.52 6.24 -12.71
N SER A 47 4.78 5.73 -13.92
CA SER A 47 5.03 4.29 -14.12
C SER A 47 6.45 3.90 -13.71
N PHE A 48 6.60 2.79 -12.99
CA PHE A 48 7.90 2.27 -12.55
C PHE A 48 7.84 0.76 -12.27
N ILE A 49 9.01 0.12 -12.23
CA ILE A 49 9.20 -1.22 -11.68
C ILE A 49 10.37 -1.15 -10.70
N LYS A 50 10.20 -1.64 -9.48
CA LYS A 50 11.29 -1.70 -8.49
C LYS A 50 11.53 -3.15 -8.07
N LEU A 51 12.80 -3.55 -8.08
CA LEU A 51 13.25 -4.92 -7.84
C LEU A 51 14.23 -4.98 -6.67
N ALA A 52 13.97 -5.87 -5.72
CA ALA A 52 14.87 -6.16 -4.61
C ALA A 52 14.68 -7.58 -4.08
N TYR A 53 15.68 -8.09 -3.35
CA TYR A 53 15.59 -9.34 -2.62
C TYR A 53 14.86 -9.16 -1.28
N THR A 54 13.97 -10.10 -0.95
CA THR A 54 13.27 -10.14 0.35
C THR A 54 14.22 -10.53 1.47
N LYS A 55 13.95 -10.04 2.67
CA LYS A 55 14.76 -10.36 3.86
C LYS A 55 14.19 -11.49 4.70
N GLY A 56 15.10 -12.19 5.38
CA GLY A 56 14.76 -13.04 6.52
C GLY A 56 14.14 -12.22 7.66
N TYR A 57 13.25 -12.87 8.43
CA TYR A 57 12.45 -12.24 9.49
C TYR A 57 13.28 -11.55 10.57
N LEU A 58 14.54 -11.96 10.77
CA LEU A 58 15.43 -11.42 11.80
C LEU A 58 16.47 -10.43 11.26
N SER A 59 16.54 -10.18 9.95
CA SER A 59 17.55 -9.27 9.37
C SER A 59 17.21 -7.79 9.58
N SER A 60 18.24 -6.97 9.83
CA SER A 60 18.17 -5.52 10.03
C SER A 60 18.81 -4.69 8.91
N ASP A 61 19.39 -5.33 7.89
CA ASP A 61 20.09 -4.63 6.80
C ASP A 61 19.08 -3.92 5.87
N GLU A 62 19.54 -3.22 4.81
CA GLU A 62 18.67 -2.73 3.72
C GLU A 62 18.46 -3.82 2.65
N PRO A 63 17.29 -3.85 1.95
CA PRO A 63 17.05 -4.87 0.92
C PRO A 63 18.10 -4.75 -0.18
N GLU A 64 18.69 -5.87 -0.60
CA GLU A 64 19.61 -5.87 -1.73
C GLU A 64 18.81 -5.61 -3.02
N THR A 65 19.13 -4.53 -3.71
CA THR A 65 18.43 -4.08 -4.91
C THR A 65 19.00 -4.75 -6.16
N ILE A 66 18.14 -5.06 -7.13
CA ILE A 66 18.56 -5.71 -8.38
C ILE A 66 18.64 -4.65 -9.49
N ILE A 67 19.84 -4.38 -10.01
CA ILE A 67 20.08 -3.28 -10.98
C ILE A 67 20.53 -3.76 -12.37
N ASP A 68 20.73 -5.07 -12.53
CA ASP A 68 21.24 -5.73 -13.73
C ASP A 68 20.21 -6.65 -14.40
N ALA A 69 18.92 -6.46 -14.08
CA ALA A 69 17.83 -7.18 -14.73
C ALA A 69 17.45 -6.56 -16.08
N GLN A 70 16.97 -7.38 -17.01
CA GLN A 70 16.24 -6.91 -18.18
C GLN A 70 14.76 -6.85 -17.82
N VAL A 71 14.20 -5.64 -17.82
CA VAL A 71 12.81 -5.39 -17.46
C VAL A 71 12.04 -4.87 -18.66
N SER A 72 10.94 -5.52 -19.00
CA SER A 72 10.06 -5.08 -20.08
C SER A 72 8.60 -5.29 -19.74
N VAL A 73 7.75 -4.46 -20.31
CA VAL A 73 6.31 -4.58 -20.21
C VAL A 73 5.73 -4.62 -21.62
N ARG A 74 4.86 -5.58 -21.89
CA ARG A 74 4.16 -5.71 -23.17
C ARG A 74 2.68 -5.44 -22.98
N ASP A 75 2.09 -4.63 -23.84
CA ASP A 75 0.63 -4.50 -23.86
C ASP A 75 -0.04 -5.61 -24.70
N ASN A 76 -1.34 -5.80 -24.51
CA ASN A 76 -2.14 -6.77 -25.27
C ASN A 76 -2.25 -6.49 -26.79
N ARG A 77 -1.68 -5.39 -27.28
CA ARG A 77 -1.54 -5.08 -28.72
C ARG A 77 -0.16 -5.45 -29.26
N GLY A 78 0.71 -5.98 -28.41
CA GLY A 78 2.06 -6.41 -28.74
C GLY A 78 3.12 -5.31 -28.66
N ASN A 79 2.78 -4.10 -28.21
CA ASN A 79 3.75 -3.03 -28.02
C ASN A 79 4.66 -3.38 -26.85
N LEU A 80 5.97 -3.32 -27.07
CA LEU A 80 6.98 -3.62 -26.06
C LEU A 80 7.58 -2.33 -25.51
N ILE A 81 7.56 -2.18 -24.20
CA ILE A 81 8.13 -1.06 -23.46
C ILE A 81 9.31 -1.60 -22.66
N LEU A 82 10.49 -1.03 -22.88
CA LEU A 82 11.70 -1.39 -22.15
C LEU A 82 11.88 -0.45 -20.98
N PHE A 83 12.10 -1.01 -19.79
CA PHE A 83 12.37 -0.24 -18.58
C PHE A 83 13.88 -0.28 -18.31
N THR A 84 14.45 0.87 -17.97
CA THR A 84 15.90 1.01 -17.74
C THR A 84 16.17 1.32 -16.28
N ALA A 85 17.19 0.66 -15.71
CA ALA A 85 17.62 0.94 -14.34
C ALA A 85 17.98 2.42 -14.16
N SER A 86 17.49 3.01 -13.08
CA SER A 86 17.65 4.42 -12.73
C SER A 86 18.36 4.53 -11.38
N GLY A 87 19.70 4.56 -11.42
CA GLY A 87 20.51 4.62 -10.20
C GLY A 87 20.74 3.24 -9.58
N ASN A 88 20.86 3.20 -8.25
CA ASN A 88 21.28 2.01 -7.50
C ASN A 88 20.23 1.53 -6.47
N ASP A 89 18.98 1.99 -6.58
CA ASP A 89 17.89 1.68 -5.65
C ASP A 89 16.96 0.56 -6.17
N GLY A 90 17.35 -0.11 -7.25
CA GLY A 90 16.56 -1.15 -7.91
C GLY A 90 15.37 -0.62 -8.69
N LEU A 91 15.28 0.70 -8.93
CA LEU A 91 14.24 1.34 -9.72
C LEU A 91 14.52 1.21 -11.21
N TYR A 92 13.51 0.83 -11.98
CA TYR A 92 13.50 0.83 -13.43
C TYR A 92 12.37 1.72 -13.93
N LEU A 93 12.70 2.58 -14.89
CA LEU A 93 11.77 3.56 -15.44
C LEU A 93 11.55 3.32 -16.95
N PRO A 94 10.33 3.52 -17.45
CA PRO A 94 10.04 3.48 -18.87
C PRO A 94 10.53 4.76 -19.57
N PRO A 95 10.42 4.84 -20.91
CA PRO A 95 10.56 6.10 -21.62
C PRO A 95 9.67 7.20 -21.02
N THR A 96 10.15 8.44 -20.98
CA THR A 96 9.48 9.56 -20.29
C THR A 96 8.11 9.92 -20.86
N ASP A 97 7.85 9.55 -22.10
CA ASP A 97 6.60 9.74 -22.82
C ASP A 97 5.63 8.56 -22.69
N PHE A 98 6.04 7.49 -22.01
CA PHE A 98 5.16 6.35 -21.75
C PHE A 98 4.06 6.73 -20.77
N VAL A 99 2.83 6.47 -21.20
CA VAL A 99 1.60 6.62 -20.41
C VAL A 99 0.75 5.39 -20.68
N GLY A 100 0.30 4.73 -19.61
CA GLY A 100 -0.63 3.62 -19.72
C GLY A 100 -1.99 4.07 -20.28
N GLU A 101 -2.68 3.14 -20.94
CA GLU A 101 -3.97 3.37 -21.57
C GLU A 101 -5.02 2.48 -20.91
N VAL A 102 -6.15 3.08 -20.56
CA VAL A 102 -7.32 2.38 -20.00
C VAL A 102 -7.81 1.30 -20.98
N GLY A 103 -8.18 0.15 -20.44
CA GLY A 103 -8.66 -1.02 -21.18
C GLY A 103 -7.54 -1.91 -21.73
N LYS A 104 -6.26 -1.55 -21.54
CA LYS A 104 -5.14 -2.43 -21.91
C LYS A 104 -4.74 -3.35 -20.77
N THR A 105 -4.36 -4.57 -21.16
CA THR A 105 -3.67 -5.51 -20.29
C THR A 105 -2.17 -5.39 -20.52
N TYR A 106 -1.43 -5.34 -19.44
CA TYR A 106 0.02 -5.21 -19.41
C TYR A 106 0.61 -6.48 -18.82
N THR A 107 1.61 -7.05 -19.50
CA THR A 107 2.38 -8.20 -19.04
C THR A 107 3.80 -7.73 -18.73
N LEU A 108 4.23 -7.89 -17.47
CA LEU A 108 5.59 -7.66 -17.02
C LEU A 108 6.43 -8.92 -17.28
N ASP A 109 7.61 -8.72 -17.85
CA ASP A 109 8.66 -9.73 -17.99
C ASP A 109 9.95 -9.19 -17.37
N VAL A 110 10.51 -9.93 -16.40
CA VAL A 110 11.80 -9.63 -15.76
C VAL A 110 12.73 -10.80 -15.94
N GLN A 111 13.95 -10.55 -16.43
CA GLN A 111 15.03 -11.53 -16.51
C GLN A 111 16.22 -11.07 -15.69
N TYR A 112 16.71 -11.89 -14.77
CA TYR A 112 17.83 -11.60 -13.89
C TYR A 112 18.75 -12.84 -13.77
N GLU A 113 19.92 -12.72 -13.14
CA GLU A 113 20.91 -13.82 -13.06
C GLU A 113 20.30 -15.13 -12.51
N GLY A 114 19.40 -15.01 -11.53
CA GLY A 114 18.79 -16.14 -10.84
C GLY A 114 17.51 -16.70 -11.47
N GLY A 115 16.99 -16.12 -12.57
CA GLY A 115 15.77 -16.62 -13.20
C GLY A 115 14.92 -15.57 -13.91
N SER A 116 13.62 -15.84 -13.99
CA SER A 116 12.62 -15.02 -14.66
C SER A 116 11.41 -14.79 -13.77
N LEU A 117 10.81 -13.60 -13.84
CA LEU A 117 9.53 -13.28 -13.22
C LEU A 117 8.54 -12.80 -14.27
N SER A 118 7.27 -13.09 -14.07
CA SER A 118 6.17 -12.59 -14.88
C SER A 118 5.02 -12.13 -14.02
N ALA A 119 4.28 -11.14 -14.50
CA ALA A 119 3.02 -10.73 -13.91
C ALA A 119 2.13 -10.10 -14.98
N GLU A 120 0.82 -10.07 -14.74
CA GLU A 120 -0.13 -9.43 -15.63
C GLU A 120 -1.12 -8.58 -14.83
N SER A 121 -1.49 -7.43 -15.38
CA SER A 121 -2.52 -6.57 -14.81
C SER A 121 -3.25 -5.80 -15.91
N THR A 122 -4.57 -5.69 -15.78
CA THR A 122 -5.41 -4.90 -16.69
C THR A 122 -5.70 -3.54 -16.09
N MET A 123 -5.49 -2.49 -16.89
CA MET A 123 -5.84 -1.12 -16.51
C MET A 123 -7.34 -0.92 -16.71
N ASN A 124 -8.13 -1.24 -15.70
CA ASN A 124 -9.54 -0.93 -15.70
C ASN A 124 -9.73 0.60 -15.67
N ASP A 125 -10.86 1.06 -16.19
CA ASP A 125 -11.23 2.46 -16.01
C ASP A 125 -11.49 2.73 -14.52
N THR A 126 -11.40 3.99 -14.12
CA THR A 126 -11.66 4.35 -12.72
C THR A 126 -12.78 5.35 -12.63
N VAL A 127 -13.56 5.20 -11.57
CA VAL A 127 -14.74 6.00 -11.39
C VAL A 127 -14.40 7.46 -11.09
N SER A 128 -15.11 8.38 -11.73
CA SER A 128 -15.21 9.74 -11.20
C SER A 128 -16.19 9.69 -10.04
N GLY A 129 -15.71 9.98 -8.82
CA GLY A 129 -16.61 10.30 -7.73
C GLY A 129 -17.48 11.49 -8.11
N ASN A 130 -18.72 11.51 -7.64
CA ASN A 130 -19.62 12.65 -7.81
C ASN A 130 -19.97 13.13 -6.41
N ASN A 131 -19.89 14.44 -6.16
CA ASN A 131 -20.18 15.03 -4.85
C ASN A 131 -19.28 14.47 -3.73
N VAL A 132 -18.02 14.90 -3.72
CA VAL A 132 -17.20 14.83 -2.51
C VAL A 132 -17.76 15.86 -1.54
N ASN A 133 -18.27 15.40 -0.40
CA ASN A 133 -18.86 16.25 0.62
C ASN A 133 -18.06 16.13 1.91
N VAL A 134 -17.87 17.27 2.58
CA VAL A 134 -17.38 17.30 3.94
C VAL A 134 -18.60 17.54 4.83
N ILE A 135 -18.87 16.62 5.76
CA ILE A 135 -19.90 16.82 6.78
C ILE A 135 -19.23 17.19 8.09
N LYS A 136 -19.92 17.96 8.92
CA LYS A 136 -19.49 18.27 10.28
C LYS A 136 -20.35 17.48 11.27
N ALA A 137 -19.76 16.50 11.93
CA ALA A 137 -20.39 15.81 13.05
C ALA A 137 -20.23 16.65 14.32
N ASP A 138 -21.27 16.68 15.15
CA ASP A 138 -21.22 17.27 16.47
C ASP A 138 -21.03 16.20 17.55
N VAL A 139 -20.86 16.63 18.80
CA VAL A 139 -20.64 15.72 19.95
C VAL A 139 -21.84 14.82 20.27
N THR A 140 -22.97 15.00 19.59
CA THR A 140 -24.18 14.20 19.75
C THR A 140 -24.41 13.21 18.62
N ASP A 141 -23.54 13.20 17.60
CA ASP A 141 -23.62 12.23 16.52
C ASP A 141 -23.38 10.81 17.07
N PRO A 142 -24.32 9.87 16.82
CA PRO A 142 -24.25 8.53 17.39
C PRO A 142 -23.23 7.61 16.68
N TYR A 143 -22.63 8.03 15.57
CA TYR A 143 -21.75 7.23 14.73
C TYR A 143 -20.38 7.87 14.48
N LEU A 144 -20.26 9.18 14.57
CA LEU A 144 -19.06 9.94 14.25
C LEU A 144 -18.59 10.82 15.42
N ASP A 145 -17.28 10.91 15.60
CA ASP A 145 -16.72 11.85 16.57
C ASP A 145 -16.92 13.30 16.10
N ALA A 146 -16.96 14.25 17.04
CA ALA A 146 -17.13 15.65 16.70
C ALA A 146 -15.98 16.16 15.81
N GLY A 147 -16.29 16.71 14.64
CA GLY A 147 -15.30 17.13 13.66
C GLY A 147 -15.81 17.10 12.24
N TYR A 148 -14.94 17.47 11.29
CA TYR A 148 -15.23 17.32 9.86
C TYR A 148 -14.95 15.88 9.43
N HIS A 149 -15.78 15.31 8.56
CA HIS A 149 -15.63 13.95 8.01
C HIS A 149 -15.85 14.00 6.50
N LEU A 150 -15.10 13.19 5.75
CA LEU A 150 -15.18 13.16 4.29
C LEU A 150 -16.06 11.98 3.86
N LEU A 151 -17.19 12.32 3.24
CA LEU A 151 -18.04 11.35 2.55
C LEU A 151 -17.98 11.63 1.06
N ALA A 152 -17.71 10.60 0.27
CA ALA A 152 -17.88 10.70 -1.16
C ALA A 152 -18.97 9.74 -1.61
N THR A 153 -19.84 10.24 -2.48
CA THR A 153 -20.72 9.38 -3.25
C THR A 153 -19.98 8.97 -4.51
N ILE A 154 -19.89 7.67 -4.73
CA ILE A 154 -19.23 7.10 -5.89
C ILE A 154 -20.30 6.40 -6.69
N LYS A 155 -20.39 6.72 -7.98
CA LYS A 155 -21.39 6.11 -8.85
C LYS A 155 -20.72 5.00 -9.65
N LYS A 156 -21.22 3.77 -9.51
CA LYS A 156 -20.83 2.67 -10.41
C LYS A 156 -21.42 2.99 -11.78
N TYR A 157 -20.60 3.05 -12.82
CA TYR A 157 -21.07 3.28 -14.19
C TYR A 157 -20.75 2.13 -15.15
N GLN A 158 -19.92 1.18 -14.71
CA GLN A 158 -19.60 -0.03 -15.47
C GLN A 158 -20.43 -1.18 -14.94
N GLU A 159 -20.75 -2.12 -15.81
CA GLU A 159 -21.38 -3.39 -15.41
C GLU A 159 -20.35 -4.28 -14.70
N GLU A 160 -19.09 -4.14 -15.07
CA GLU A 160 -17.97 -4.86 -14.50
C GLU A 160 -17.73 -4.44 -13.04
N ASP A 161 -17.45 -5.44 -12.23
CA ASP A 161 -17.02 -5.23 -10.86
C ASP A 161 -15.60 -4.66 -10.81
N ASN A 162 -15.42 -3.67 -9.95
CA ASN A 162 -14.20 -2.92 -9.85
C ASN A 162 -13.77 -2.73 -8.40
N TYR A 163 -12.46 -2.52 -8.27
CA TYR A 163 -11.80 -2.28 -7.00
C TYR A 163 -11.09 -0.95 -7.07
N TYR A 164 -11.09 -0.23 -5.95
CA TYR A 164 -10.64 1.13 -5.89
C TYR A 164 -9.73 1.35 -4.69
N LYS A 165 -8.79 2.26 -4.86
CA LYS A 165 -8.05 2.90 -3.79
C LYS A 165 -8.38 4.39 -3.80
N ALA A 166 -8.59 4.95 -2.61
CA ALA A 166 -8.73 6.38 -2.42
C ALA A 166 -7.45 6.99 -1.85
N GLU A 167 -7.06 8.14 -2.39
CA GLU A 167 -6.03 9.00 -1.83
C GLU A 167 -6.60 10.39 -1.56
N ILE A 168 -6.31 10.92 -0.38
CA ILE A 168 -6.85 12.20 0.10
C ILE A 168 -5.71 13.21 0.19
N PHE A 169 -5.99 14.42 -0.29
CA PHE A 169 -5.07 15.54 -0.20
C PHE A 169 -5.76 16.70 0.50
N ILE A 170 -5.06 17.35 1.43
CA ILE A 170 -5.49 18.60 2.07
C ILE A 170 -4.52 19.68 1.64
N ASN A 171 -5.03 20.71 0.97
CA ASN A 171 -4.23 21.81 0.41
C ASN A 171 -3.06 21.28 -0.46
N GLY A 172 -3.30 20.20 -1.20
CA GLY A 172 -2.31 19.53 -2.05
C GLY A 172 -1.33 18.59 -1.34
N VAL A 173 -1.40 18.46 -0.01
CA VAL A 173 -0.56 17.54 0.77
C VAL A 173 -1.28 16.22 0.95
N LYS A 174 -0.66 15.13 0.48
CA LYS A 174 -1.18 13.76 0.64
C LYS A 174 -1.26 13.40 2.12
N GLN A 175 -2.46 13.01 2.54
CA GLN A 175 -2.74 12.48 3.86
C GLN A 175 -2.65 10.96 3.85
N MET A 176 -2.75 10.32 5.01
CA MET A 176 -2.92 8.86 5.11
C MET A 176 -1.75 8.08 4.48
N THR A 177 -0.53 8.42 4.90
CA THR A 177 0.68 7.89 4.29
C THR A 177 1.15 6.56 4.88
N THR A 178 0.45 6.01 5.88
CA THR A 178 0.80 4.72 6.48
C THR A 178 -0.03 3.57 5.92
N ALA A 179 0.48 2.34 6.05
CA ALA A 179 -0.23 1.13 5.63
C ALA A 179 -1.60 0.96 6.30
N SER A 180 -1.73 1.42 7.55
CA SER A 180 -2.98 1.36 8.31
C SER A 180 -4.02 2.37 7.83
N ASP A 181 -3.61 3.37 7.06
CA ASP A 181 -4.48 4.39 6.49
C ASP A 181 -4.82 4.11 5.02
N ILE A 182 -4.61 2.90 4.52
CA ILE A 182 -4.99 2.58 3.15
C ILE A 182 -6.53 2.46 3.08
N ILE A 183 -7.15 3.30 2.25
CA ILE A 183 -8.57 3.19 1.91
C ILE A 183 -8.69 2.41 0.61
N ALA A 184 -9.14 1.17 0.70
CA ALA A 184 -9.47 0.34 -0.45
C ALA A 184 -10.90 -0.19 -0.31
N PHE A 185 -11.66 -0.21 -1.41
CA PHE A 185 -13.06 -0.67 -1.43
C PHE A 185 -13.42 -1.23 -2.81
N ASP A 186 -14.57 -1.88 -2.91
CA ASP A 186 -15.10 -2.49 -4.12
C ASP A 186 -16.56 -2.09 -4.37
N ASP A 187 -17.06 -2.34 -5.58
CA ASP A 187 -18.45 -2.09 -5.97
C ASP A 187 -19.22 -3.38 -6.32
N LEU A 188 -18.78 -4.52 -5.79
CA LEU A 188 -19.33 -5.87 -6.10
C LEU A 188 -20.82 -6.00 -5.78
N MET A 189 -21.31 -5.21 -4.82
CA MET A 189 -22.68 -5.25 -4.33
C MET A 189 -23.62 -4.25 -5.01
N PHE A 190 -23.14 -3.54 -6.04
CA PHE A 190 -23.85 -2.46 -6.73
C PHE A 190 -24.06 -2.80 -8.21
N GLU A 191 -25.21 -2.39 -8.76
CA GLU A 191 -25.51 -2.44 -10.19
C GLU A 191 -25.04 -1.17 -10.90
N ALA A 192 -24.84 -1.25 -12.22
CA ALA A 192 -24.49 -0.08 -13.02
C ALA A 192 -25.56 1.02 -12.91
N GLY A 193 -25.13 2.22 -12.54
CA GLY A 193 -26.00 3.37 -12.29
C GLY A 193 -26.35 3.59 -10.81
N GLU A 194 -26.07 2.63 -9.94
CA GLU A 194 -26.22 2.80 -8.49
C GLU A 194 -25.09 3.63 -7.89
N GLU A 195 -25.39 4.23 -6.74
CA GLU A 195 -24.46 5.04 -5.97
C GLU A 195 -24.05 4.29 -4.70
N LEU A 196 -22.75 4.16 -4.50
CA LEU A 196 -22.15 3.69 -3.26
C LEU A 196 -21.67 4.91 -2.46
N GLU A 197 -22.10 5.00 -1.21
CA GLU A 197 -21.55 5.99 -0.27
C GLU A 197 -20.24 5.43 0.26
N ALA A 198 -19.13 5.91 -0.30
CA ALA A 198 -17.82 5.63 0.25
C ALA A 198 -17.60 6.55 1.45
N ARG A 199 -17.65 5.97 2.65
CA ARG A 199 -17.16 6.62 3.87
C ARG A 199 -15.66 6.53 3.85
N LEU A 200 -15.06 7.48 3.14
CA LEU A 200 -13.67 7.41 2.80
C LEU A 200 -12.81 7.66 4.02
N TYR A 201 -13.26 8.51 4.94
CA TYR A 201 -12.38 8.88 6.02
C TYR A 201 -13.18 9.37 7.24
N THR A 202 -12.76 8.92 8.44
CA THR A 202 -13.17 9.42 9.76
C THR A 202 -11.92 9.73 10.59
N TRP A 203 -11.77 10.95 11.14
CA TRP A 203 -10.49 11.36 11.75
C TRP A 203 -10.30 10.59 13.05
N ALA A 204 -9.19 9.85 13.15
CA ALA A 204 -8.87 9.17 14.40
C ALA A 204 -8.69 10.20 15.52
N GLU A 205 -9.22 9.93 16.72
CA GLU A 205 -9.04 10.78 17.90
C GLU A 205 -7.57 11.10 18.21
N THR A 206 -6.65 10.26 17.71
CA THR A 206 -5.21 10.37 17.92
C THR A 206 -4.52 11.39 17.02
N LEU A 207 -5.17 11.89 15.97
CA LEU A 207 -4.62 12.94 15.11
C LEU A 207 -4.59 14.28 15.86
N GLU A 208 -3.49 15.02 15.70
CA GLU A 208 -3.42 16.39 16.20
C GLU A 208 -4.46 17.27 15.48
N ASP A 209 -4.96 18.31 16.15
CA ASP A 209 -6.07 19.11 15.60
C ASP A 209 -5.71 19.85 14.30
N ASP A 210 -4.42 20.09 14.05
CA ASP A 210 -3.90 20.67 12.81
C ASP A 210 -3.71 19.64 11.67
N GLU A 211 -3.78 18.34 11.95
CA GLU A 211 -3.84 17.27 10.96
C GLU A 211 -5.27 17.02 10.45
N LYS A 212 -6.27 17.57 11.15
CA LYS A 212 -7.68 17.49 10.79
C LYS A 212 -8.06 18.64 9.85
N PRO A 213 -8.80 18.39 8.76
CA PRO A 213 -9.37 19.44 7.92
C PRO A 213 -10.03 20.56 8.72
N GLN A 214 -9.64 21.78 8.41
CA GLN A 214 -10.15 23.01 8.99
C GLN A 214 -11.04 23.75 8.00
N MET A 215 -11.87 24.66 8.52
CA MET A 215 -12.68 25.54 7.68
C MET A 215 -11.78 26.29 6.68
N GLY A 216 -12.14 26.23 5.40
CA GLY A 216 -11.38 26.85 4.31
C GLY A 216 -10.33 25.97 3.66
N ASP A 217 -10.04 24.78 4.20
CA ASP A 217 -9.16 23.82 3.54
C ASP A 217 -9.78 23.29 2.26
N VAL A 218 -8.92 23.03 1.27
CA VAL A 218 -9.29 22.36 0.03
C VAL A 218 -8.97 20.88 0.18
N VAL A 219 -10.01 20.05 0.17
CA VAL A 219 -9.89 18.60 0.20
C VAL A 219 -10.06 18.07 -1.21
N THR A 220 -9.04 17.38 -1.71
CA THR A 220 -9.08 16.67 -2.99
C THR A 220 -9.15 15.17 -2.75
N LEU A 221 -10.12 14.53 -3.37
CA LEU A 221 -10.18 13.07 -3.46
C LEU A 221 -9.66 12.62 -4.81
N GLN A 222 -8.79 11.63 -4.77
CA GLN A 222 -8.33 10.91 -5.95
C GLN A 222 -8.77 9.45 -5.85
N LEU A 223 -9.50 8.99 -6.86
CA LEU A 223 -9.86 7.59 -7.00
C LEU A 223 -8.94 6.92 -8.02
N ILE A 224 -8.49 5.73 -7.66
CA ILE A 224 -7.52 4.96 -8.41
C ILE A 224 -8.13 3.59 -8.62
N SER A 225 -8.24 3.15 -9.87
CA SER A 225 -8.62 1.76 -10.16
C SER A 225 -7.45 0.84 -9.85
N ILE A 226 -7.74 -0.25 -9.16
CA ILE A 226 -6.78 -1.29 -8.79
C ILE A 226 -7.34 -2.65 -9.19
N SER A 227 -6.48 -3.65 -9.37
CA SER A 227 -6.91 -5.02 -9.61
C SER A 227 -7.41 -5.66 -8.32
N GLU A 228 -8.16 -6.76 -8.46
CA GLU A 228 -8.62 -7.55 -7.31
C GLU A 228 -7.43 -8.04 -6.46
N GLU A 229 -6.33 -8.44 -7.10
CA GLU A 229 -5.12 -8.90 -6.41
C GLU A 229 -4.49 -7.79 -5.59
N THR A 230 -4.39 -6.57 -6.15
CA THR A 230 -3.90 -5.40 -5.44
C THR A 230 -4.85 -5.02 -4.31
N TYR A 231 -6.17 -5.09 -4.52
CA TYR A 231 -7.14 -4.88 -3.45
C TYR A 231 -6.93 -5.85 -2.29
N LYS A 232 -6.85 -7.15 -2.56
CA LYS A 232 -6.58 -8.19 -1.55
C LYS A 232 -5.25 -7.96 -0.83
N TYR A 233 -4.23 -7.53 -1.57
CA TYR A 233 -2.93 -7.15 -1.01
C TYR A 233 -3.05 -5.98 -0.03
N LEU A 234 -3.73 -4.89 -0.44
CA LEU A 234 -3.91 -3.69 0.37
C LEU A 234 -4.74 -3.95 1.63
N ILE A 235 -5.80 -4.75 1.54
CA ILE A 235 -6.60 -5.17 2.70
C ILE A 235 -5.76 -6.00 3.69
N ALA A 236 -5.00 -6.99 3.18
CA ALA A 236 -4.11 -7.77 4.02
C ALA A 236 -3.03 -6.90 4.70
N LEU A 237 -2.55 -5.86 4.00
CA LEU A 237 -1.58 -4.91 4.51
C LEU A 237 -2.17 -3.97 5.58
N SER A 238 -3.41 -3.51 5.42
CA SER A 238 -4.07 -2.67 6.44
C SER A 238 -4.35 -3.45 7.73
N GLU A 239 -4.65 -4.75 7.64
CA GLU A 239 -4.87 -5.61 8.80
C GLU A 239 -3.57 -6.03 9.49
N THR A 240 -2.46 -6.10 8.75
CA THR A 240 -1.15 -6.53 9.26
C THR A 240 -0.06 -5.51 8.90
N PRO A 241 0.14 -4.44 9.70
CA PRO A 241 1.13 -3.42 9.40
C PRO A 241 2.54 -4.01 9.26
N MET A 242 3.10 -3.96 8.04
CA MET A 242 4.43 -4.49 7.75
C MET A 242 5.53 -3.59 8.35
N GLN A 243 6.38 -4.14 9.22
CA GLN A 243 7.64 -3.48 9.58
C GLN A 243 8.60 -3.54 8.37
N GLY A 244 8.82 -2.38 7.73
CA GLY A 244 9.78 -2.21 6.62
C GLY A 244 9.17 -2.20 5.20
N GLY A 245 7.84 -2.09 5.05
CA GLY A 245 7.17 -2.01 3.74
C GLY A 245 7.16 -3.33 2.95
N LEU A 246 6.82 -3.27 1.65
CA LEU A 246 6.71 -4.44 0.75
C LEU A 246 7.97 -5.33 0.74
N PHE A 247 9.14 -4.71 0.89
CA PHE A 247 10.47 -5.36 0.90
C PHE A 247 10.97 -5.70 2.31
N GLY A 248 10.15 -5.42 3.33
CA GLY A 248 10.43 -5.67 4.74
C GLY A 248 10.01 -7.08 5.18
N LYS A 249 9.63 -7.22 6.45
CA LYS A 249 9.19 -8.51 7.00
C LYS A 249 7.81 -8.86 6.44
N THR A 250 7.76 -9.73 5.43
CA THR A 250 6.49 -10.14 4.82
C THR A 250 5.76 -11.12 5.75
N PRO A 251 4.51 -10.82 6.20
CA PRO A 251 3.65 -11.83 6.79
C PRO A 251 3.46 -12.96 5.78
N ALA A 252 3.42 -14.21 6.26
CA ALA A 252 3.34 -15.40 5.40
C ALA A 252 2.07 -15.47 4.51
N ASN A 253 1.12 -14.54 4.65
CA ASN A 253 -0.21 -14.55 4.05
C ASN A 253 -0.49 -13.38 3.10
N VAL A 254 0.49 -12.55 2.74
CA VAL A 254 0.25 -11.46 1.80
C VAL A 254 0.20 -12.00 0.37
N PRO A 255 -0.91 -11.83 -0.37
CA PRO A 255 -1.03 -12.34 -1.74
C PRO A 255 -0.06 -11.62 -2.69
N SER A 256 0.38 -12.33 -3.73
CA SER A 256 1.29 -11.84 -4.77
C SER A 256 0.76 -12.27 -6.13
N ASN A 257 0.76 -11.36 -7.10
CA ASN A 257 0.47 -11.69 -8.51
C ASN A 257 1.74 -11.86 -9.36
N ILE A 258 2.91 -11.89 -8.71
CA ILE A 258 4.20 -12.16 -9.35
C ILE A 258 4.44 -13.66 -9.41
N GLU A 259 4.52 -14.21 -10.62
CA GLU A 259 4.99 -15.56 -10.87
C GLU A 259 6.52 -15.63 -10.75
N GLY A 260 7.02 -16.64 -10.05
CA GLY A 260 8.46 -16.82 -9.80
C GLY A 260 9.04 -15.97 -8.66
N GLY A 261 8.26 -15.08 -8.06
CA GLY A 261 8.73 -14.13 -7.04
C GLY A 261 7.65 -13.77 -6.02
N LEU A 262 7.83 -12.61 -5.41
CA LEU A 262 6.89 -11.99 -4.47
C LEU A 262 6.56 -10.56 -4.91
N GLY A 263 5.58 -9.96 -4.26
CA GLY A 263 5.22 -8.56 -4.45
C GLY A 263 4.01 -8.37 -5.34
N TRP A 264 3.96 -7.27 -6.08
CA TRP A 264 2.80 -6.90 -6.87
C TRP A 264 3.18 -6.13 -8.13
N PHE A 265 2.35 -6.31 -9.17
CA PHE A 265 2.40 -5.55 -10.40
C PHE A 265 0.98 -5.12 -10.77
N GLN A 266 0.77 -3.82 -10.94
CA GLN A 266 -0.56 -3.24 -11.20
C GLN A 266 -0.52 -2.28 -12.37
N ALA A 267 -1.59 -2.27 -13.16
CA ALA A 267 -1.89 -1.19 -14.08
C ALA A 267 -3.08 -0.38 -13.56
N SER A 268 -2.85 0.87 -13.14
CA SER A 268 -3.87 1.72 -12.54
C SER A 268 -4.24 2.91 -13.42
N SER A 269 -5.53 3.17 -13.50
CA SER A 269 -6.05 4.43 -14.02
C SER A 269 -6.37 5.36 -12.85
N TYR A 270 -6.08 6.64 -13.07
CA TYR A 270 -6.24 7.69 -12.09
C TYR A 270 -7.26 8.70 -12.62
N ASN A 271 -8.23 9.07 -11.79
CA ASN A 271 -9.19 10.13 -12.08
C ASN A 271 -9.34 11.02 -10.84
N ILE A 272 -9.42 12.33 -11.07
CA ILE A 272 -9.72 13.28 -9.99
C ILE A 272 -11.23 13.25 -9.82
N SER A 273 -11.68 12.72 -8.69
CA SER A 273 -13.09 12.48 -8.41
C SER A 273 -13.78 13.67 -7.75
N GLY A 274 -13.03 14.62 -7.19
CA GLY A 274 -13.63 15.86 -6.72
C GLY A 274 -12.72 16.71 -5.85
N GLU A 275 -13.06 17.98 -5.79
CA GLU A 275 -12.46 18.97 -4.91
C GLU A 275 -13.59 19.64 -4.13
N VAL A 276 -13.45 19.73 -2.82
CA VAL A 276 -14.41 20.37 -1.94
C VAL A 276 -13.69 21.29 -0.96
N VAL A 277 -14.24 22.49 -0.78
CA VAL A 277 -13.79 23.41 0.27
C VAL A 277 -14.55 23.10 1.54
N VAL A 278 -13.86 22.91 2.66
CA VAL A 278 -14.51 22.73 3.97
C VAL A 278 -15.27 24.01 4.32
N GLN A 279 -16.58 23.89 4.47
CA GLN A 279 -17.49 24.98 4.84
C GLN A 279 -18.18 24.65 6.17
N GLU A 280 -18.82 25.66 6.77
CA GLU A 280 -19.59 25.50 8.03
C GLU A 280 -20.81 24.57 7.88
#